data_AF-A0A7L2A4F0-F1
#
_entry.id   AF-A0A7L2A4F0-F1
#
_cell.length_a   1.000
_cell.length_b   1.000
_cell.length_c   1.000
_cell.angle_alpha   90.00
_cell.angle_beta   90.00
_cell.angle_gamma   90.00
#
_symmetry.space_group_name_H-M   'P 1'
#
loop_
_entity.id
_entity.type
_entity.pdbx_description
1 polymer ?
#
loop_
_entity_poly.entity_id
_entity_poly.type
_entity_poly.pdbx_seq_one_letter_code
_entity_poly.pdbx_strand_id
1 'polypeptide(L)'
;GCYCGLGGKGEPKDATDRCCQLHDTCYESLLNYHCKAKTRPYHYNWHCGQLSCRPGSRCAYLSCECDRSLALCLRRNGRSYRKLYQFYPNKLCQ
;
A
#
# COMPACT_ATOMS: atom_id res chain seq x y z
N GLY A 1 5.65 7.67 7.60
CA GLY A 1 5.73 7.09 8.95
C GLY A 1 6.87 6.10 8.94
N CYS A 2 6.65 4.92 9.49
CA CYS A 2 7.62 3.82 9.54
C CYS A 2 7.45 2.78 8.44
N TYR A 3 6.32 2.77 7.71
CA TYR A 3 6.02 1.77 6.68
C TYR A 3 5.82 2.36 5.28
N CYS A 4 5.23 3.54 5.16
CA CYS A 4 5.02 4.13 3.83
C CYS A 4 6.36 4.46 3.15
N GLY A 5 6.74 3.68 2.13
CA GLY A 5 8.00 3.84 1.39
C GLY A 5 8.70 2.51 1.16
N LEU A 6 10.03 2.52 1.14
CA LEU A 6 10.83 1.30 1.04
C LEU A 6 11.15 0.74 2.43
N GLY A 7 10.81 -0.54 2.62
CA GLY A 7 11.01 -1.24 3.89
C GLY A 7 9.91 -0.93 4.90
N GLY A 8 10.10 -1.37 6.14
CA GLY A 8 9.14 -1.10 7.21
C GLY A 8 9.51 -1.88 8.46
N LYS A 9 9.38 -1.26 9.63
CA LYS A 9 9.61 -1.93 10.91
C LYS A 9 8.92 -1.20 12.06
N GLY A 10 8.70 -1.93 13.14
CA GLY A 10 8.19 -1.38 14.39
C GLY A 10 6.70 -1.06 14.37
N GLU A 11 6.29 -0.14 15.23
CA GLU A 11 4.89 0.27 15.33
C GLU A 11 4.51 1.36 14.32
N PRO A 12 3.40 1.19 13.58
CA PRO A 12 2.86 2.24 12.72
C PRO A 12 2.50 3.50 13.51
N LYS A 13 2.88 4.67 12.99
CA LYS A 13 2.73 5.95 13.71
C LYS A 13 1.32 6.54 13.69
N ASP A 14 0.51 6.15 12.72
CA ASP A 14 -0.90 6.51 12.63
C ASP A 14 -1.64 5.50 11.73
N ALA A 15 -2.93 5.72 11.54
CA ALA A 15 -3.76 4.87 10.69
C ALA A 15 -3.31 4.88 9.21
N THR A 16 -2.69 5.97 8.74
CA THR A 16 -2.10 6.05 7.38
C THR A 16 -0.93 5.09 7.27
N ASP A 17 -0.04 5.10 8.25
CA ASP A 17 1.14 4.23 8.31
C ASP A 17 0.75 2.75 8.45
N ARG A 18 -0.35 2.45 9.16
CA ARG A 18 -0.93 1.10 9.22
C ARG A 18 -1.43 0.62 7.86
N CYS A 19 -1.98 1.50 7.01
CA CYS A 19 -2.33 1.13 5.64
C CYS A 19 -1.11 0.65 4.84
N CYS A 20 0.03 1.32 5.01
CA CYS A 20 1.28 0.96 4.35
C CYS A 20 1.85 -0.37 4.88
N GLN A 21 1.78 -0.62 6.18
CA GLN A 21 2.17 -1.92 6.75
C GLN A 21 1.38 -3.08 6.12
N LEU A 22 0.06 -2.92 5.99
CA LEU A 22 -0.80 -3.92 5.35
C LEU A 22 -0.47 -4.09 3.86
N HIS A 23 -0.10 -3.01 3.17
CA HIS A 23 0.32 -3.04 1.78
C HIS A 23 1.65 -3.79 1.59
N ASP A 24 2.63 -3.54 2.45
CA ASP A 24 3.89 -4.28 2.46
C ASP A 24 3.66 -5.78 2.68
N THR A 25 2.82 -6.15 3.66
CA THR A 25 2.41 -7.56 3.88
C THR A 25 1.74 -8.16 2.64
N CYS A 26 0.92 -7.38 1.93
CA CYS A 26 0.29 -7.82 0.68
C CYS A 26 1.35 -8.11 -0.38
N TYR A 27 2.31 -7.20 -0.58
CA TYR A 27 3.40 -7.37 -1.53
C TYR A 27 4.34 -8.54 -1.16
N GLU A 28 4.64 -8.73 0.12
CA GLU A 28 5.42 -9.89 0.60
C GLU A 28 4.71 -11.21 0.29
N SER A 29 3.40 -11.28 0.52
CA SER A 29 2.59 -12.44 0.14
C SER A 29 2.65 -12.71 -1.37
N LEU A 30 2.61 -11.66 -2.20
CA LEU A 30 2.74 -11.80 -3.65
C LEU A 30 4.12 -12.29 -4.08
N LEU A 31 5.19 -11.88 -3.39
CA LEU A 31 6.54 -12.40 -3.65
C LEU A 31 6.62 -13.91 -3.42
N ASN A 32 5.94 -14.44 -2.39
CA ASN A 32 5.84 -15.89 -2.13
C ASN A 32 5.12 -16.65 -3.25
N TYR A 33 4.29 -15.96 -4.03
CA TYR A 33 3.66 -16.50 -5.25
C TYR A 33 4.44 -16.17 -6.54
N HIS A 34 5.72 -15.78 -6.43
CA HIS A 34 6.58 -15.37 -7.54
C HIS A 34 6.07 -14.14 -8.32
N CYS A 35 5.21 -13.33 -7.71
CA CYS A 35 4.73 -12.08 -8.28
C CYS A 35 5.56 -10.90 -7.77
N LYS A 36 6.35 -10.28 -8.67
CA LYS A 36 7.13 -9.08 -8.36
C LYS A 36 6.28 -7.82 -8.44
N ALA A 37 5.39 -7.61 -7.45
CA ALA A 37 4.40 -6.53 -7.46
C ALA A 37 5.00 -5.13 -7.68
N LYS A 38 6.14 -4.84 -7.04
CA LYS A 38 6.87 -3.56 -7.16
C LYS A 38 7.22 -3.14 -8.60
N THR A 39 7.33 -4.10 -9.53
CA THR A 39 7.68 -3.83 -10.93
C THR A 39 6.62 -4.34 -11.90
N ARG A 40 5.49 -4.86 -11.42
CA ARG A 40 4.47 -5.48 -12.26
C ARG A 40 3.48 -4.42 -12.76
N PRO A 41 3.44 -4.11 -14.07
CA PRO A 41 2.40 -3.25 -14.60
C PRO A 41 1.04 -3.94 -14.55
N TYR A 42 0.00 -3.15 -14.33
CA TYR A 42 -1.40 -3.58 -14.33
C TYR A 42 -2.31 -2.44 -14.79
N HIS A 43 -3.58 -2.75 -15.05
CA HIS A 43 -4.58 -1.76 -15.43
C HIS A 43 -5.71 -1.68 -14.39
N TYR A 44 -6.26 -0.49 -14.19
CA TYR A 44 -7.37 -0.23 -13.28
C TYR A 44 -8.41 0.67 -13.96
N ASN A 45 -9.60 0.70 -13.39
CA ASN A 45 -10.66 1.65 -13.74
C ASN A 45 -10.93 2.59 -12.56
N TRP A 46 -11.26 3.83 -12.90
CA TRP A 46 -11.81 4.82 -11.98
C TRP A 46 -13.09 5.37 -12.57
N HIS A 47 -14.22 5.10 -11.92
CA HIS A 47 -15.51 5.62 -12.34
C HIS A 47 -16.31 6.03 -11.11
N CYS A 48 -16.84 7.26 -11.09
CA CYS A 48 -17.67 7.80 -10.00
C CYS A 48 -17.08 7.56 -8.58
N GLY A 49 -15.78 7.71 -8.39
CA GLY A 49 -15.14 7.53 -7.07
C GLY A 49 -14.87 6.08 -6.66
N GLN A 50 -15.12 5.12 -7.56
CA GLN A 50 -14.90 3.70 -7.33
C GLN A 50 -13.70 3.19 -8.14
N LEU A 51 -12.71 2.63 -7.44
CA LEU A 51 -11.60 1.88 -7.99
C LEU A 51 -12.02 0.44 -8.26
N SER A 52 -11.62 -0.09 -9.41
CA SER A 52 -11.65 -1.53 -9.69
C SER A 52 -10.43 -1.96 -10.50
N CYS A 53 -9.94 -3.16 -10.27
CA CYS A 53 -8.82 -3.74 -11.02
C CYS A 53 -9.33 -4.42 -12.28
N ARG A 54 -8.68 -4.15 -13.42
CA ARG A 54 -9.03 -4.83 -14.68
C ARG A 54 -8.49 -6.25 -14.68
N PRO A 55 -9.18 -7.19 -15.35
CA PRO A 55 -8.62 -8.52 -15.60
C PRO A 55 -7.26 -8.44 -16.30
N GLY A 56 -6.39 -9.39 -15.99
CA GLY A 56 -5.04 -9.49 -16.52
C GLY A 56 -4.37 -10.77 -16.03
N SER A 57 -3.04 -10.85 -16.09
CA SER A 57 -2.35 -11.97 -15.45
C SER A 57 -2.62 -11.96 -13.94
N ARG A 58 -2.57 -13.14 -13.31
CA ARG A 58 -2.72 -13.28 -11.84
C ARG A 58 -1.89 -12.26 -11.07
N CYS A 59 -0.60 -12.11 -11.40
CA CYS A 59 0.25 -11.13 -10.73
C CYS A 59 -0.16 -9.69 -10.96
N ALA A 60 -0.61 -9.32 -12.17
CA ALA A 60 -1.06 -7.97 -12.45
C ALA A 60 -2.34 -7.63 -11.66
N TYR A 61 -3.32 -8.54 -11.69
CA TYR A 61 -4.59 -8.37 -10.97
C TYR A 61 -4.37 -8.27 -9.45
N LEU A 62 -3.58 -9.17 -8.86
CA LEU A 62 -3.33 -9.17 -7.43
C LEU A 62 -2.49 -7.95 -6.97
N SER A 63 -1.51 -7.52 -7.77
CA SER A 63 -0.74 -6.29 -7.46
C SER A 63 -1.67 -5.07 -7.46
N CYS A 64 -2.59 -5.00 -8.43
CA CYS A 64 -3.61 -3.97 -8.46
C CYS A 64 -4.52 -4.00 -7.22
N GLU A 65 -4.96 -5.17 -6.76
CA GLU A 65 -5.83 -5.26 -5.58
C GLU A 65 -5.11 -4.85 -4.29
N CYS A 66 -3.81 -5.14 -4.14
CA CYS A 66 -3.00 -4.59 -3.04
C CYS A 66 -3.01 -3.05 -3.08
N ASP A 67 -2.74 -2.46 -4.24
CA ASP A 67 -2.62 -1.00 -4.41
C ASP A 67 -3.98 -0.29 -4.29
N ARG A 68 -5.04 -0.91 -4.81
CA ARG A 68 -6.43 -0.46 -4.64
C ARG A 68 -6.81 -0.45 -3.16
N SER A 69 -6.47 -1.50 -2.42
CA SER A 69 -6.74 -1.59 -0.99
C SER A 69 -5.98 -0.52 -0.21
N LEU A 70 -4.71 -0.28 -0.54
CA LEU A 70 -3.91 0.82 0.00
C LEU A 70 -4.59 2.17 -0.27
N ALA A 71 -4.91 2.48 -1.52
CA ALA A 71 -5.52 3.75 -1.91
C ALA A 71 -6.84 4.02 -1.17
N LEU A 72 -7.70 3.00 -1.04
CA LEU A 72 -8.95 3.11 -0.29
C LEU A 72 -8.71 3.31 1.22
N CYS A 73 -7.72 2.63 1.79
CA CYS A 73 -7.33 2.80 3.19
C CYS A 73 -6.80 4.22 3.46
N LEU A 74 -5.91 4.73 2.60
CA LEU A 74 -5.39 6.10 2.69
C LEU A 74 -6.52 7.13 2.58
N ARG A 75 -7.45 6.95 1.63
CA ARG A 75 -8.63 7.83 1.47
C ARG A 75 -9.48 7.88 2.74
N ARG A 76 -9.73 6.73 3.38
CA ARG A 76 -10.51 6.64 4.64
C ARG A 76 -9.82 7.38 5.79
N ASN A 77 -8.49 7.32 5.85
CA ASN A 77 -7.69 7.92 6.92
C ASN A 77 -7.18 9.34 6.60
N GLY A 78 -7.58 9.93 5.47
CA GLY A 78 -7.10 11.24 5.05
C GLY A 78 -7.36 12.37 6.05
N ARG A 79 -8.44 12.27 6.86
CA ARG A 79 -8.76 13.25 7.91
C ARG A 79 -7.83 13.17 9.13
N SER A 80 -7.28 11.99 9.42
CA SER A 80 -6.35 11.76 10.53
C SER A 80 -4.89 11.81 10.10
N TYR A 81 -4.62 12.18 8.84
CA TYR A 81 -3.27 12.28 8.31
C TYR A 81 -2.46 13.35 9.05
N ARG A 82 -1.26 12.99 9.53
CA ARG A 82 -0.39 13.89 10.26
C ARG A 82 0.85 14.24 9.42
N LYS A 83 0.94 15.49 8.97
CA LYS A 83 2.07 16.00 8.16
C LYS A 83 3.45 15.72 8.76
N LEU A 84 3.56 15.72 10.09
CA LEU A 84 4.82 15.45 10.78
C LEU A 84 5.39 14.04 10.52
N TYR A 85 4.57 13.08 10.07
CA TYR A 85 5.01 11.73 9.73
C TYR A 85 5.37 11.53 8.25
N GLN A 86 5.25 12.56 7.41
CA GLN A 86 5.52 12.47 5.97
C GLN A 86 6.98 12.10 5.67
N PHE A 87 7.92 12.73 6.37
CA PHE A 87 9.37 12.52 6.24
C PHE A 87 9.95 11.95 7.54
N TYR A 88 9.20 11.08 8.21
CA TYR A 88 9.59 10.53 9.51
C TYR A 88 10.88 9.70 9.38
N PRO A 89 11.92 9.93 10.22
CA PRO A 89 13.17 9.17 10.10
C PRO A 89 13.00 7.70 10.49
N ASN A 90 13.31 6.77 9.58
CA ASN A 90 13.24 5.32 9.81
C ASN A 90 14.08 4.83 11.02
N LYS A 91 15.07 5.62 11.45
CA LYS A 91 15.90 5.37 12.63
C LYS A 91 15.08 5.38 13.93
N LEU A 92 13.96 6.09 13.95
CA LEU A 92 13.07 6.27 15.09
C LEU A 92 11.91 5.24 15.09
N CYS A 93 11.92 4.31 14.14
CA CYS A 93 10.96 3.22 14.08
C CYS A 93 11.45 2.06 14.96
N GLN A 94 10.64 1.71 15.95
CA GLN A 94 10.88 0.68 16.95
C GLN A 94 9.68 -0.25 16.98
#